data_AF-A0A0N1HTD3-F1
#
_entry.id   AF-A0A0N1HTD3-F1
#
_cell.length_a   1.000
_cell.length_b   1.000
_cell.length_c   1.000
_cell.angle_alpha   90.00
_cell.angle_beta   90.00
_cell.angle_gamma   90.00
#
_symmetry.space_group_name_H-M   'P 1'
#
loop_
_entity.id
_entity.type
_entity.pdbx_description
1 polymer ?
#
loop_
_entity_poly.entity_id
_entity_poly.type
_entity_poly.pdbx_seq_one_letter_code
_entity_poly.pdbx_strand_id
1 'polypeptide(L)'
;MMNKLARTLVKPITVPVAACARRVAAMDEPLKRHIDACEAAGEDVTAAVWREYVDGQRALLPYRLEKLRDEASYITSGRMAYTDLSFADMVIFARFLTKCLLIFIIAVLVGRRSIFPPLQPESPFVEEIVKNWQPNRLSAVAGAEYLRRDQEDAKQEQSR
;
A
#
# COMPACT_ATOMS: atom_id res chain seq x y z
N MET A 1 -22.47 -31.88 31.60
CA MET A 1 -21.79 -30.90 32.47
C MET A 1 -20.49 -30.48 31.77
N MET A 2 -20.47 -29.38 31.01
CA MET A 2 -19.28 -28.97 30.23
C MET A 2 -18.14 -28.57 31.15
N ASN A 3 -17.01 -29.26 31.00
CA ASN A 3 -15.83 -29.14 31.85
C ASN A 3 -15.25 -27.71 31.79
N LYS A 4 -14.83 -27.14 32.93
CA LYS A 4 -14.43 -25.72 33.05
C LYS A 4 -13.38 -25.28 32.01
N LEU A 5 -12.51 -26.21 31.59
CA LEU A 5 -11.49 -26.04 30.55
C LEU A 5 -12.07 -25.73 29.16
N ALA A 6 -13.16 -26.40 28.75
CA ALA A 6 -13.81 -26.15 27.47
C ALA A 6 -14.44 -24.74 27.44
N ARG A 7 -14.95 -24.27 28.58
CA ARG A 7 -15.51 -22.92 28.70
C ARG A 7 -14.44 -21.84 28.62
N THR A 8 -13.21 -22.09 29.08
CA THR A 8 -12.08 -21.16 28.94
C THR A 8 -11.49 -21.11 27.54
N LEU A 9 -11.49 -22.23 26.80
CA LEU A 9 -11.02 -22.28 25.41
C LEU A 9 -11.95 -21.58 24.41
N VAL A 10 -13.25 -21.53 24.70
CA VAL A 10 -14.27 -20.90 23.83
C VAL A 10 -14.46 -19.40 24.13
N LYS A 11 -14.04 -18.93 25.32
CA LYS A 11 -14.07 -17.50 25.69
C LYS A 11 -13.35 -16.55 24.72
N PRO A 12 -12.12 -16.81 24.24
CA PRO A 12 -11.44 -15.90 23.31
C PRO A 12 -12.14 -15.80 21.94
N ILE A 13 -13.01 -16.75 21.58
CA ILE A 13 -13.78 -16.73 20.33
C ILE A 13 -15.14 -16.06 20.55
N THR A 14 -15.81 -16.35 21.67
CA THR A 14 -17.15 -15.82 21.95
C THR A 14 -17.17 -14.36 22.39
N VAL A 15 -16.10 -13.88 23.03
CA VAL A 15 -16.01 -12.47 23.49
C VAL A 15 -15.92 -11.47 22.31
N PRO A 16 -15.08 -11.67 21.28
CA PRO A 16 -15.07 -10.82 20.09
C PRO A 16 -16.39 -10.87 19.31
N VAL A 17 -16.99 -12.06 19.18
CA VAL A 17 -18.27 -12.25 18.48
C VAL A 17 -19.40 -11.50 19.21
N ALA A 18 -19.48 -11.61 20.53
CA ALA A 18 -20.46 -10.87 21.32
C ALA A 18 -20.23 -9.34 21.29
N ALA A 19 -18.97 -8.89 21.22
CA ALA A 19 -18.63 -7.48 21.07
C ALA A 19 -19.00 -6.93 19.68
N CYS A 20 -18.79 -7.73 18.62
CA CYS A 20 -19.26 -7.39 17.26
C CYS A 20 -20.78 -7.34 17.20
N ALA A 21 -21.49 -8.33 17.75
CA ALA A 21 -22.95 -8.36 17.76
C ALA A 21 -23.55 -7.11 18.45
N ARG A 22 -22.94 -6.63 19.55
CA ARG A 22 -23.36 -5.38 20.20
C ARG A 22 -23.13 -4.14 19.35
N ARG A 23 -22.03 -4.10 18.58
CA ARG A 23 -21.74 -2.99 17.67
C ARG A 23 -22.66 -3.00 16.44
N VAL A 24 -22.97 -4.18 15.91
CA VAL A 24 -23.96 -4.36 14.83
C VAL A 24 -25.36 -3.95 15.29
N ALA A 25 -25.74 -4.27 16.52
CA ALA A 25 -27.00 -3.82 17.10
C ALA A 25 -27.10 -2.28 17.26
N ALA A 26 -25.97 -1.58 17.27
CA ALA A 26 -25.87 -0.13 17.34
C ALA A 26 -25.62 0.54 15.97
N MET A 27 -25.62 -0.24 14.87
CA MET A 27 -25.46 0.27 13.50
C MET A 27 -26.80 0.70 12.89
N ASP A 28 -26.73 1.54 11.86
CA ASP A 28 -27.88 2.00 11.09
C ASP A 28 -28.72 0.82 10.56
N GLU A 29 -30.04 0.97 10.66
CA GLU A 29 -31.07 0.01 10.25
C GLU A 29 -30.84 -0.64 8.86
N PRO A 30 -30.46 0.08 7.78
CA PRO A 30 -30.16 -0.54 6.49
C PRO A 30 -28.94 -1.47 6.50
N LEU A 31 -27.90 -1.16 7.27
CA LEU A 31 -26.70 -1.99 7.36
C LEU A 31 -27.00 -3.29 8.12
N LYS A 32 -27.81 -3.18 9.18
CA LYS A 32 -28.27 -4.35 9.94
C LYS A 32 -29.07 -5.32 9.07
N ARG A 33 -30.00 -4.82 8.25
CA ARG A 33 -30.77 -5.65 7.30
C ARG A 33 -29.89 -6.36 6.29
N HIS A 34 -28.82 -5.70 5.82
CA HIS A 34 -27.89 -6.30 4.88
C HIS A 34 -27.07 -7.44 5.53
N ILE A 35 -26.62 -7.24 6.78
CA ILE A 35 -25.94 -8.27 7.57
C ILE A 35 -26.88 -9.47 7.82
N ASP A 36 -28.10 -9.22 8.27
CA ASP A 36 -29.10 -10.26 8.54
C ASP A 36 -29.45 -11.06 7.28
N ALA A 37 -29.53 -10.40 6.11
CA ALA A 37 -29.76 -11.05 4.82
C ALA A 37 -28.60 -11.95 4.39
N CYS A 38 -27.35 -11.50 4.57
CA CYS A 38 -26.16 -12.30 4.29
C CYS A 38 -26.04 -13.50 5.25
N GLU A 39 -26.35 -13.31 6.54
CA GLU A 39 -26.37 -14.39 7.54
C GLU A 39 -27.46 -15.43 7.22
N ALA A 40 -28.66 -14.99 6.81
CA ALA A 40 -29.74 -15.87 6.38
C ALA A 40 -29.40 -16.66 5.11
N ALA A 41 -28.59 -16.11 4.21
CA ALA A 41 -28.09 -16.78 3.00
C ALA A 41 -26.91 -17.72 3.27
N GLY A 42 -26.33 -17.70 4.48
CA GLY A 42 -25.11 -18.44 4.81
C GLY A 42 -23.86 -17.91 4.12
N GLU A 43 -23.88 -16.68 3.63
CA GLU A 43 -22.74 -16.03 2.97
C GLU A 43 -21.88 -15.24 3.96
N ASP A 44 -20.57 -15.22 3.74
CA ASP A 44 -19.66 -14.34 4.49
C ASP A 44 -19.92 -12.88 4.10
N VAL A 45 -20.51 -12.15 5.05
CA VAL A 45 -20.83 -10.72 4.96
C VAL A 45 -19.63 -9.90 4.50
N THR A 46 -18.43 -10.19 5.01
CA THR A 46 -17.23 -9.40 4.69
C THR A 46 -16.80 -9.62 3.25
N ALA A 47 -16.87 -10.86 2.77
CA ALA A 47 -16.56 -11.21 1.39
C ALA A 47 -17.62 -10.66 0.41
N ALA A 48 -18.90 -10.63 0.80
CA ALA A 48 -19.98 -10.06 0.01
C ALA A 48 -19.84 -8.54 -0.14
N VAL A 49 -19.64 -7.83 0.97
CA VAL A 49 -19.43 -6.36 0.96
C VAL A 49 -18.16 -5.98 0.21
N TRP A 50 -17.09 -6.76 0.33
CA TRP A 50 -15.87 -6.52 -0.44
C TRP A 50 -16.10 -6.66 -1.94
N ARG A 51 -16.83 -7.71 -2.37
CA ARG A 51 -17.20 -7.89 -3.78
C ARG A 51 -18.03 -6.71 -4.29
N GLU A 52 -19.08 -6.32 -3.55
CA GLU A 52 -19.91 -5.18 -3.89
C GLU A 52 -19.10 -3.88 -3.99
N TYR A 53 -18.19 -3.65 -3.05
CA TYR A 53 -17.29 -2.51 -3.10
C TYR A 53 -16.41 -2.54 -4.35
N VAL A 54 -15.75 -3.67 -4.64
CA VAL A 54 -14.86 -3.82 -5.80
C VAL A 54 -15.62 -3.64 -7.11
N ASP A 55 -16.81 -4.24 -7.23
CA ASP A 55 -17.63 -4.15 -8.42
C ASP A 55 -18.17 -2.72 -8.61
N GLY A 56 -18.58 -2.06 -7.53
CA GLY A 56 -18.92 -0.64 -7.55
C GLY A 56 -17.73 0.24 -7.95
N GLN A 57 -16.53 -0.02 -7.43
CA GLN A 57 -15.33 0.71 -7.86
C GLN A 57 -15.03 0.48 -9.35
N ARG A 58 -15.17 -0.75 -9.86
CA ARG A 58 -14.98 -1.10 -11.27
C ARG A 58 -15.98 -0.40 -12.18
N ALA A 59 -17.26 -0.38 -11.80
CA ALA A 59 -18.31 0.30 -12.54
C ALA A 59 -18.08 1.82 -12.63
N LEU A 60 -17.40 2.40 -11.64
CA LEU A 60 -17.05 3.83 -11.62
C LEU A 60 -15.76 4.15 -12.41
N LEU A 61 -14.96 3.16 -12.82
CA LEU A 61 -13.71 3.42 -13.54
C LEU A 61 -13.91 4.16 -14.88
N PRO A 62 -14.86 3.77 -15.74
CA PRO A 62 -15.10 4.47 -17.00
C PRO A 62 -15.45 5.94 -16.78
N TYR A 63 -16.37 6.22 -15.86
CA TYR A 63 -16.76 7.58 -15.49
C TYR A 63 -15.57 8.40 -14.96
N ARG A 64 -14.73 7.81 -14.11
CA ARG A 64 -13.54 8.49 -13.59
C ARG A 64 -12.52 8.79 -14.69
N LEU A 65 -12.36 7.91 -15.67
CA LEU A 65 -11.47 8.12 -16.82
C LEU A 65 -11.99 9.23 -17.74
N GLU A 66 -13.30 9.23 -18.02
CA GLU A 66 -13.95 10.27 -18.81
C GLU A 66 -13.82 11.64 -18.13
N LYS A 67 -14.16 11.71 -16.84
CA LYS A 67 -13.99 12.93 -16.04
C LYS A 67 -12.54 13.42 -16.02
N LEU A 68 -11.57 12.53 -15.86
CA LEU A 68 -10.15 12.90 -15.90
C LEU A 68 -9.75 13.47 -17.26
N ARG A 69 -10.26 12.89 -18.36
CA ARG A 69 -10.00 13.37 -19.72
C ARG A 69 -10.62 14.75 -19.95
N ASP A 70 -11.85 14.94 -19.49
CA ASP A 70 -12.55 16.23 -19.59
C ASP A 70 -11.82 17.30 -18.79
N GLU A 71 -11.44 17.02 -17.55
CA GLU A 71 -10.65 17.92 -16.70
C GLU A 71 -9.29 18.24 -17.34
N ALA A 72 -8.60 17.24 -17.89
CA ALA A 72 -7.32 17.45 -18.59
C ALA A 72 -7.51 18.32 -19.86
N SER A 73 -8.59 18.09 -20.61
CA SER A 73 -8.93 18.91 -21.78
C SER A 73 -9.24 20.35 -21.38
N TYR A 74 -9.93 20.54 -20.25
CA TYR A 74 -10.26 21.85 -19.71
C TYR A 74 -9.00 22.63 -19.32
N ILE A 75 -8.08 21.99 -18.59
CA ILE A 75 -6.78 22.57 -18.22
C ILE A 75 -5.94 22.92 -19.46
N THR A 76 -5.86 22.01 -20.44
CA THR A 76 -5.02 22.19 -21.65
C THR A 76 -5.61 23.15 -22.66
N SER A 77 -6.94 23.38 -22.65
CA SER A 77 -7.63 24.30 -23.56
C SER A 77 -7.36 25.79 -23.30
N GLY A 78 -6.63 26.14 -22.23
CA GLY A 78 -6.29 27.53 -21.89
C GLY A 78 -7.48 28.40 -21.47
N ARG A 79 -8.66 27.81 -21.26
CA ARG A 79 -9.88 28.51 -20.82
C ARG A 79 -9.96 28.74 -19.31
N MET A 80 -8.91 28.40 -18.56
CA MET A 80 -8.85 28.71 -17.13
C MET A 80 -8.70 30.21 -16.94
N ALA A 81 -9.80 30.87 -16.58
CA ALA A 81 -9.76 32.22 -16.06
C ALA A 81 -9.07 32.18 -14.69
N TYR A 82 -7.79 32.55 -14.65
CA TYR A 82 -7.00 32.60 -13.41
C TYR A 82 -7.62 33.51 -12.33
N THR A 83 -8.55 34.37 -12.71
CA THR A 83 -9.28 35.32 -11.86
C THR A 83 -10.44 34.70 -11.07
N ASP A 84 -10.93 33.52 -11.45
CA ASP A 84 -12.09 32.87 -10.80
C ASP A 84 -11.69 31.69 -9.89
N LEU A 85 -10.39 31.45 -9.70
CA LEU A 85 -9.89 30.35 -8.86
C LEU A 85 -10.07 30.65 -7.37
N SER A 86 -10.90 29.85 -6.71
CA SER A 86 -11.05 29.88 -5.26
C SER A 86 -9.86 29.22 -4.57
N PHE A 87 -9.61 29.56 -3.31
CA PHE A 87 -8.63 28.87 -2.46
C PHE A 87 -8.94 27.36 -2.36
N ALA A 88 -10.22 26.99 -2.37
CA ALA A 88 -10.64 25.60 -2.39
C ALA A 88 -10.12 24.85 -3.62
N ASP A 89 -10.18 25.48 -4.79
CA ASP A 89 -9.70 24.89 -6.05
C ASP A 89 -8.18 24.71 -6.02
N MET A 90 -7.44 25.68 -5.47
CA MET A 90 -5.99 25.53 -5.25
C MET A 90 -5.63 24.32 -4.37
N VAL A 91 -6.39 24.07 -3.30
CA VAL A 91 -6.18 22.88 -2.45
C VAL A 91 -6.43 21.59 -3.23
N ILE A 92 -7.45 21.57 -4.09
CA ILE A 92 -7.76 20.41 -4.94
C ILE A 92 -6.61 20.17 -5.93
N PHE A 93 -6.11 21.22 -6.59
CA PHE A 93 -4.95 21.13 -7.48
C PHE A 93 -3.69 20.65 -6.74
N ALA A 94 -3.42 21.17 -5.54
CA ALA A 94 -2.27 20.74 -4.74
C ALA A 94 -2.37 19.25 -4.36
N ARG A 95 -3.57 18.77 -3.99
CA ARG A 95 -3.82 17.34 -3.70
C ARG A 95 -3.63 16.49 -4.95
N PHE A 96 -4.08 16.94 -6.11
CA PHE A 96 -3.87 16.27 -7.38
C PHE A 96 -2.38 16.17 -7.72
N LEU A 97 -1.66 17.30 -7.66
CA LEU A 97 -0.22 17.37 -7.92
C LEU A 97 0.58 16.46 -6.98
N THR A 98 0.23 16.44 -5.69
CA THR A 98 0.87 15.57 -4.70
C THR A 98 0.69 14.10 -5.05
N LYS A 99 -0.50 13.70 -5.51
CA LYS A 99 -0.76 12.32 -5.97
C LYS A 99 0.03 11.98 -7.23
N CYS A 100 0.10 12.90 -8.20
CA CYS A 100 0.91 12.72 -9.41
C CYS A 100 2.40 12.57 -9.07
N LEU A 101 2.92 13.39 -8.15
CA LEU A 101 4.30 13.29 -7.67
C LEU A 101 4.56 11.94 -7.00
N LEU A 102 3.65 11.46 -6.17
CA LEU A 102 3.78 10.15 -5.53
C LEU A 102 3.82 9.02 -6.57
N ILE A 103 2.93 9.04 -7.56
CA ILE A 103 2.90 8.06 -8.66
C ILE A 103 4.21 8.13 -9.45
N PHE A 104 4.71 9.32 -9.74
CA PHE A 104 6.00 9.53 -10.40
C PHE A 104 7.15 8.91 -9.62
N ILE A 105 7.23 9.16 -8.30
CA ILE A 105 8.26 8.57 -7.45
C ILE A 105 8.17 7.05 -7.51
N ILE A 106 6.99 6.46 -7.32
CA ILE A 106 6.79 5.01 -7.38
C ILE A 106 7.22 4.46 -8.75
N ALA A 107 6.84 5.12 -9.85
CA ALA A 107 7.22 4.72 -11.20
C ALA A 107 8.73 4.74 -11.40
N VAL A 108 9.42 5.76 -10.88
CA VAL A 108 10.89 5.86 -10.91
C VAL A 108 11.53 4.74 -10.09
N LEU A 109 11.01 4.46 -8.89
CA LEU A 109 11.51 3.36 -8.05
C LEU A 109 11.35 1.99 -8.74
N VAL A 110 10.20 1.75 -9.36
CA VAL A 110 9.91 0.52 -10.11
C VAL A 110 10.80 0.41 -11.36
N GLY A 111 10.93 1.50 -12.13
CA GLY A 111 11.78 1.54 -13.32
C GLY A 111 13.25 1.29 -13.01
N ARG A 112 13.73 1.87 -11.90
CA ARG A 112 15.09 1.63 -11.38
C ARG A 112 15.26 0.26 -10.72
N ARG A 113 14.15 -0.44 -10.40
CA ARG A 113 14.12 -1.68 -9.61
C ARG A 113 14.87 -1.56 -8.27
N SER A 114 15.03 -0.34 -7.77
CA SER A 114 15.75 -0.06 -6.52
C SER A 114 15.09 1.10 -5.80
N ILE A 115 14.79 0.86 -4.53
CA ILE A 115 14.28 1.87 -3.60
C ILE A 115 15.36 2.92 -3.32
N PHE A 116 16.63 2.52 -3.34
CA PHE A 116 17.76 3.39 -3.03
C PHE A 116 18.12 4.28 -4.22
N PRO A 117 18.45 5.57 -3.97
CA PRO A 117 19.00 6.45 -5.00
C PRO A 117 20.26 5.83 -5.62
N PRO A 118 20.63 6.23 -6.86
CA PRO A 118 21.89 5.79 -7.43
C PRO A 118 23.01 6.35 -6.55
N LEU A 119 23.71 5.45 -5.87
CA LEU A 119 24.87 5.78 -5.06
C LEU A 119 26.11 5.68 -5.93
N GLN A 120 27.01 6.65 -5.79
CA GLN A 120 28.33 6.54 -6.39
C GLN A 120 29.06 5.35 -5.75
N PRO A 121 29.83 4.56 -6.52
CA PRO A 121 30.48 3.33 -6.04
C PRO A 121 31.48 3.58 -4.90
N GLU A 122 31.95 4.81 -4.73
CA GLU A 122 32.87 5.21 -3.66
C GLU A 122 32.15 5.77 -2.42
N SER A 123 30.82 5.78 -2.41
CA SER A 123 30.06 6.29 -1.27
C SER A 123 30.11 5.32 -0.08
N PRO A 124 30.38 5.80 1.15
CA PRO A 124 30.39 4.94 2.34
C PRO A 124 29.05 4.25 2.61
N PHE A 125 27.96 4.78 2.06
CA PHE A 125 26.62 4.17 2.14
C PHE A 125 26.49 2.90 1.30
N VAL A 126 27.34 2.69 0.29
CA VAL A 126 27.36 1.43 -0.49
C VAL A 126 27.82 0.28 0.40
N GLU A 127 28.84 0.52 1.22
CA GLU A 127 29.38 -0.49 2.14
C GLU A 127 28.35 -0.89 3.21
N GLU A 128 27.65 0.09 3.78
CA GLU A 128 26.58 -0.17 4.76
C GLU A 128 25.39 -0.91 4.16
N ILE A 129 24.97 -0.55 2.93
CA ILE A 129 23.87 -1.23 2.24
C ILE A 129 24.24 -2.68 1.88
N VAL A 130 25.48 -2.91 1.42
CA VAL A 130 25.97 -4.26 1.09
C VAL A 130 26.11 -5.14 2.35
N LYS A 131 26.56 -4.56 3.47
CA LYS A 131 26.77 -5.29 4.73
C LYS A 131 25.47 -5.57 5.50
N ASN A 132 24.53 -4.62 5.55
CA ASN A 132 23.31 -4.74 6.38
C ASN A 132 22.05 -5.08 5.59
N TRP A 133 21.98 -4.80 4.29
CA TRP A 133 20.76 -4.93 3.49
C TRP A 133 20.88 -6.08 2.46
N GLN A 134 20.83 -7.32 2.95
CA GLN A 134 20.73 -8.51 2.09
C GLN A 134 19.44 -9.29 2.36
N PRO A 135 18.37 -9.17 1.53
CA PRO A 135 17.31 -10.18 1.50
C PRO A 135 17.70 -11.42 0.68
N ASN A 136 18.74 -11.35 -0.16
CA ASN A 136 19.26 -12.50 -0.89
C ASN A 136 20.69 -12.20 -1.36
N ARG A 137 21.68 -12.95 -0.88
CA ARG A 137 23.05 -12.87 -1.41
C ARG A 137 23.04 -13.19 -2.92
N LEU A 138 23.55 -12.25 -3.69
CA LEU A 138 24.35 -12.43 -4.92
C LEU A 138 23.72 -13.15 -6.12
N SER A 139 23.47 -12.37 -7.17
CA SER A 139 24.00 -12.69 -8.50
C SER A 139 24.24 -11.36 -9.24
N ALA A 140 25.35 -11.06 -9.90
CA ALA A 140 26.58 -11.82 -10.11
C ALA A 140 27.78 -10.92 -10.47
N VAL A 141 27.71 -9.59 -10.26
CA VAL A 141 28.74 -8.69 -10.84
C VAL A 141 29.33 -7.69 -9.84
N ALA A 142 28.54 -6.97 -9.05
CA ALA A 142 29.10 -5.93 -8.17
C ALA A 142 29.71 -6.48 -6.86
N GLY A 143 29.13 -7.52 -6.25
CA GLY A 143 29.59 -8.02 -4.95
C GLY A 143 30.84 -8.91 -4.99
N ALA A 144 31.23 -9.41 -6.16
CA ALA A 144 32.37 -10.32 -6.30
C ALA A 144 33.72 -9.58 -6.19
N GLU A 145 33.78 -8.33 -6.66
CA GLU A 145 35.00 -7.51 -6.59
C GLU A 145 35.30 -7.07 -5.15
N TYR A 146 34.28 -6.67 -4.39
CA TYR A 146 34.44 -6.33 -2.97
C TYR A 146 34.88 -7.54 -2.14
N LEU A 147 34.32 -8.73 -2.37
CA LEU A 147 34.73 -9.95 -1.68
C LEU A 147 36.15 -10.39 -2.02
N ARG A 148 36.63 -10.19 -3.27
CA ARG A 148 38.03 -10.45 -3.61
C ARG A 148 38.96 -9.52 -2.86
N ARG A 149 38.63 -8.23 -2.80
CA ARG A 149 39.48 -7.23 -2.14
C ARG A 149 39.58 -7.50 -0.63
N ASP A 150 38.45 -7.78 0.02
CA ASP A 150 38.41 -8.13 1.44
C ASP A 150 39.18 -9.44 1.74
N GLN A 151 39.12 -10.44 0.85
CA GLN A 151 39.90 -11.66 0.97
C GLN A 151 41.40 -11.47 0.69
N GLU A 152 41.77 -10.54 -0.19
CA GLU A 152 43.16 -10.20 -0.50
C GLU A 152 43.79 -9.40 0.67
N ASP A 153 43.04 -8.47 1.26
CA ASP A 153 43.45 -7.70 2.43
C ASP A 153 43.58 -8.59 3.68
N ALA A 154 42.63 -9.50 3.92
CA ALA A 154 42.71 -10.47 5.02
C ALA A 154 43.88 -11.46 4.88
N LYS A 155 44.28 -11.80 3.65
CA LYS A 155 45.47 -12.64 3.40
C LYS A 155 46.78 -11.90 3.62
N GLN A 156 46.82 -10.58 3.38
CA GLN A 156 48.01 -9.77 3.66
C GLN A 156 48.22 -9.55 5.16
N GLU A 157 47.14 -9.42 5.94
CA GLU A 157 47.23 -9.34 7.42
C GLU A 157 47.69 -10.64 8.07
N GLN A 158 47.37 -11.81 7.51
CA GLN A 158 47.82 -13.11 8.04
C GLN A 158 49.26 -13.48 7.63
N SER A 159 49.86 -12.76 6.68
CA SER A 159 51.22 -13.00 6.19
C SER A 159 52.25 -12.00 6.74
N ARG A 160 51.85 -11.12 7.67
CA ARG A 160 52.73 -10.27 8.49
C ARG A 160 52.87 -10.86 9.88
#